data_AF-A0A1V6F3C5-F1
#
_entry.id   AF-A0A1V6F3C5-F1
#
_cell.length_a   1.000
_cell.length_b   1.000
_cell.length_c   1.000
_cell.angle_alpha   90.00
_cell.angle_beta   90.00
_cell.angle_gamma   90.00
#
_symmetry.space_group_name_H-M   'P 1'
#
loop_
_entity.id
_entity.type
_entity.pdbx_description
1 polymer ?
#
loop_
_entity_poly.entity_id
_entity_poly.type
_entity_poly.pdbx_seq_one_letter_code
_entity_poly.pdbx_strand_id
1 'polypeptide(L)'
;MRKLQRFAAAEQRVDWWRVITDLERAQWSHERLAAECLRSKGWVDGVKNGQSEPRFHDGLILLKIWSDVTGKCRLEYPAEGKRQPVGIAAG
;
A
#
# COMPACT_ATOMS: atom_id res chain seq x y z
N MET A 1 -14.38 26.29 14.84
CA MET A 1 -15.28 25.40 14.09
C MET A 1 -14.44 24.34 13.38
N ARG A 2 -14.45 23.08 13.84
CA ARG A 2 -13.76 21.98 13.12
C ARG A 2 -14.59 21.65 11.89
N LYS A 3 -14.05 21.90 10.69
CA LYS A 3 -14.62 21.41 9.44
C LYS A 3 -14.70 19.88 9.57
N LEU A 4 -15.93 19.36 9.63
CA LEU A 4 -16.20 17.96 9.32
C LEU A 4 -15.69 17.75 7.90
N GLN A 5 -14.48 17.18 7.78
CA GLN A 5 -14.00 16.74 6.49
C GLN A 5 -14.94 15.63 6.05
N ARG A 6 -15.70 15.98 5.03
CA ARG A 6 -16.57 15.12 4.25
C ARG A 6 -15.77 13.87 3.89
N PHE A 7 -16.11 12.72 4.47
CA PHE A 7 -15.65 11.42 3.98
C PHE A 7 -16.33 11.19 2.64
N ALA A 8 -15.78 11.80 1.59
CA ALA A 8 -16.16 11.49 0.23
C ALA A 8 -15.69 10.06 -0.01
N ALA A 9 -16.62 9.10 0.13
CA ALA A 9 -16.47 7.73 -0.29
C ALA A 9 -16.43 7.68 -1.83
N ALA A 10 -15.38 8.25 -2.41
CA ALA A 10 -14.86 7.72 -3.66
C ALA A 10 -14.20 6.39 -3.30
N GLU A 11 -14.47 5.33 -4.06
CA GLU A 11 -13.80 4.02 -3.97
C GLU A 11 -12.30 4.20 -4.29
N GLN A 12 -11.56 4.81 -3.36
CA GLN A 12 -10.14 5.09 -3.50
C GLN A 12 -9.42 3.75 -3.33
N ARG A 13 -8.93 3.23 -4.46
CA ARG A 13 -8.02 2.08 -4.50
C ARG A 13 -6.77 2.41 -3.70
N VAL A 14 -6.24 1.43 -2.99
CA VAL A 14 -5.01 1.58 -2.20
C VAL A 14 -3.82 1.58 -3.14
N ASP A 15 -2.93 2.57 -3.02
CA ASP A 15 -1.61 2.57 -3.66
C ASP A 15 -0.68 1.60 -2.93
N TRP A 16 -0.75 0.33 -3.31
CA TRP A 16 0.07 -0.74 -2.74
C TRP A 16 1.57 -0.54 -2.96
N TRP A 17 1.98 0.10 -4.07
CA TRP A 17 3.38 0.45 -4.28
C TRP A 17 3.88 1.36 -3.17
N ARG A 18 3.09 2.39 -2.81
CA ARG A 18 3.47 3.31 -1.74
C ARG A 18 3.45 2.66 -0.37
N VAL A 19 2.45 1.82 -0.08
CA VAL A 19 2.38 1.06 1.18
C VAL A 19 3.66 0.22 1.37
N ILE A 20 4.03 -0.58 0.37
CA ILE A 20 5.22 -1.44 0.46
C ILE A 20 6.50 -0.61 0.51
N THR A 21 6.61 0.47 -0.26
CA THR A 21 7.80 1.35 -0.27
C THR A 21 8.01 2.05 1.08
N ASP A 22 6.94 2.51 1.74
CA ASP A 22 7.05 3.10 3.08
C ASP A 22 7.50 2.06 4.12
N LEU A 23 7.05 0.80 3.99
CA LEU A 23 7.49 -0.30 4.84
C LEU A 23 8.97 -0.66 4.63
N GLU A 24 9.45 -0.71 3.38
CA GLU A 24 10.86 -0.89 3.07
C GLU A 24 11.74 0.21 3.67
N ARG A 25 11.29 1.47 3.59
CA ARG A 25 11.99 2.61 4.22
C ARG A 25 12.10 2.46 5.73
N ALA A 26 11.12 1.81 6.34
CA ALA A 26 11.13 1.43 7.75
C ALA A 26 11.85 0.10 8.03
N GLN A 27 12.67 -0.40 7.10
CA GLN A 27 13.47 -1.62 7.22
C GLN A 27 12.65 -2.92 7.31
N TRP A 28 11.43 -2.94 6.79
CA TRP A 28 10.68 -4.18 6.60
C TRP A 28 11.04 -4.82 5.26
N SER A 29 11.59 -6.04 5.30
CA SER A 29 11.88 -6.81 4.10
C SER A 29 10.62 -7.44 3.50
N HIS A 30 10.66 -7.72 2.19
CA HIS A 30 9.59 -8.42 1.50
C HIS A 30 9.36 -9.83 2.05
N GLU A 31 10.42 -10.52 2.48
CA GLU A 31 10.32 -11.84 3.11
C GLU A 31 9.53 -11.78 4.42
N ARG A 32 9.76 -10.75 5.24
CA ARG A 32 9.02 -10.54 6.49
C ARG A 32 7.55 -10.23 6.21
N LEU A 33 7.28 -9.31 5.28
CA LEU A 33 5.90 -8.96 4.90
C LEU A 33 5.14 -10.17 4.34
N ALA A 34 5.82 -11.01 3.56
CA ALA A 34 5.25 -12.24 3.03
C ALA A 34 4.90 -13.23 4.15
N ALA A 35 5.78 -13.39 5.15
CA ALA A 35 5.53 -14.25 6.29
C ALA A 35 4.28 -13.82 7.10
N GLU A 36 4.10 -12.52 7.33
CA GLU A 36 2.91 -11.99 8.03
C GLU A 36 1.61 -12.26 7.25
N CYS A 37 1.68 -12.31 5.92
CA CYS A 37 0.53 -12.58 5.06
C CYS A 37 0.36 -14.07 4.72
N LEU A 38 1.25 -14.95 5.19
CA LEU A 38 1.32 -16.36 4.77
C LEU A 38 1.43 -16.53 3.24
N ARG A 39 2.24 -15.68 2.61
CA ARG A 39 2.50 -15.65 1.17
C ARG A 39 3.98 -15.86 0.86
N SER A 40 4.32 -15.96 -0.42
CA SER A 40 5.71 -15.97 -0.89
C SER A 40 6.24 -14.55 -1.03
N LYS A 41 7.57 -14.37 -0.97
CA LYS A 41 8.21 -13.09 -1.27
C LYS A 41 7.79 -12.53 -2.63
N GLY A 42 7.76 -13.39 -3.66
CA GLY A 42 7.36 -13.00 -5.02
C GLY A 42 5.93 -12.47 -5.12
N TRP A 43 5.04 -12.84 -4.19
CA TRP A 43 3.71 -12.22 -4.10
C TRP A 43 3.80 -10.76 -3.64
N VAL A 44 4.66 -10.43 -2.68
CA VAL A 44 4.90 -9.05 -2.23
C VAL A 44 5.52 -8.22 -3.36
N ASP A 45 6.48 -8.80 -4.09
CA ASP A 45 7.05 -8.17 -5.30
C ASP A 45 5.95 -7.87 -6.33
N GLY A 46 5.06 -8.83 -6.57
CA GLY A 46 3.92 -8.68 -7.48
C GLY A 46 2.94 -7.60 -7.03
N VAL A 47 2.65 -7.51 -5.73
CA VAL A 47 1.80 -6.46 -5.14
C VAL A 47 2.42 -5.08 -5.32
N LYS A 48 3.72 -4.92 -5.01
CA LYS A 48 4.44 -3.65 -5.17
C LYS A 48 4.48 -3.20 -6.63
N ASN A 49 4.66 -4.13 -7.55
CA ASN A 49 4.77 -3.86 -8.99
C ASN A 49 3.41 -3.80 -9.71
N GLY A 50 2.30 -3.95 -9.00
CA GLY A 50 0.94 -3.88 -9.58
C GLY A 50 0.54 -5.11 -10.40
N GLN A 51 1.28 -6.22 -10.30
CA GLN A 51 0.99 -7.50 -10.96
C GLN A 51 -0.02 -8.33 -10.16
N SER A 52 -0.21 -8.03 -8.87
CA SER A 52 -1.13 -8.73 -7.98
C SER A 52 -1.83 -7.73 -7.08
N GLU A 53 -3.13 -7.93 -6.86
CA GLU A 53 -3.88 -7.18 -5.85
C GLU A 53 -4.04 -8.05 -4.60
N PRO A 54 -3.69 -7.55 -3.40
CA PRO A 54 -3.95 -8.28 -2.17
C PRO A 54 -5.44 -8.58 -2.03
N ARG A 55 -5.77 -9.81 -1.62
CA ARG A 55 -7.15 -10.12 -1.21
C ARG A 55 -7.49 -9.33 0.04
N PHE A 56 -8.78 -9.17 0.32
CA PHE A 56 -9.29 -8.38 1.45
C PHE A 56 -8.51 -8.59 2.76
N HIS A 57 -8.31 -9.85 3.17
CA HIS A 57 -7.58 -10.16 4.40
C HIS A 57 -6.10 -9.76 4.34
N ASP A 58 -5.41 -10.10 3.25
CA ASP A 58 -3.99 -9.78 3.05
C ASP A 58 -3.77 -8.25 3.03
N GLY A 59 -4.69 -7.52 2.39
CA GLY A 59 -4.68 -6.05 2.37
C GLY A 59 -4.85 -5.42 3.75
N LEU A 60 -5.72 -5.99 4.61
CA LEU A 60 -5.88 -5.52 5.99
C LEU A 60 -4.62 -5.73 6.83
N ILE A 61 -3.92 -6.86 6.65
CA ILE A 61 -2.66 -7.13 7.34
C ILE A 61 -1.61 -6.10 6.94
N LEU A 62 -1.42 -5.88 5.63
CA LEU A 62 -0.45 -4.90 5.13
C LEU A 62 -0.74 -3.48 5.62
N LEU A 63 -2.00 -3.05 5.59
CA LEU A 63 -2.40 -1.73 6.09
C LEU A 63 -2.23 -1.59 7.60
N LYS A 64 -2.47 -2.67 8.37
CA LYS A 64 -2.21 -2.68 9.81
C LYS A 64 -0.71 -2.48 10.07
N ILE A 65 0.15 -3.28 9.43
CA ILE A 65 1.61 -3.17 9.59
C ILE A 65 2.07 -1.77 9.20
N TRP A 66 1.62 -1.24 8.06
CA TRP A 66 1.95 0.11 7.62
C TRP A 66 1.52 1.18 8.63
N SER A 67 0.32 1.06 9.19
CA SER A 67 -0.18 1.98 10.22
C SER A 67 0.68 1.92 11.48
N ASP A 68 0.97 0.72 11.99
CA ASP A 68 1.77 0.51 13.19
C ASP A 68 3.21 1.04 13.03
N VAL A 69 3.80 0.86 11.84
CA VAL A 69 5.20 1.19 11.55
C VAL A 69 5.39 2.68 11.22
N THR A 70 4.45 3.28 10.49
CA THR A 70 4.56 4.68 10.07
C THR A 70 3.91 5.66 11.04
N GLY A 71 3.11 5.17 11.99
CA GLY A 71 2.30 5.98 12.91
C GLY A 71 1.12 6.69 12.24
N LYS A 72 0.85 6.42 10.95
CA LYS A 72 -0.25 7.01 10.20
C LYS A 72 -1.54 6.23 10.42
N CYS A 73 -2.68 6.89 10.30
CA CYS A 73 -3.98 6.22 10.43
C CYS A 73 -4.22 5.26 9.26
N ARG A 74 -4.63 4.02 9.56
CA ARG A 74 -4.99 3.04 8.51
C ARG A 74 -6.11 3.48 7.57
N LEU A 75 -6.94 4.46 7.99
CA LEU A 75 -8.03 5.02 7.17
C LEU A 75 -7.54 6.18 6.27
N GLU A 76 -6.32 6.65 6.49
CA GLU A 76 -5.61 7.66 5.67
C GLU A 76 -4.57 6.97 4.77
N TYR A 77 -4.88 5.74 4.35
CA TYR A 77 -3.98 4.93 3.53
C TYR A 77 -3.61 5.67 2.24
N PRO A 78 -2.42 5.41 1.66
CA PRO A 78 -2.04 5.97 0.37
C PRO A 78 -3.09 5.53 -0.66
N ALA A 79 -3.85 6.49 -1.19
CA ALA A 79 -4.83 6.25 -2.24
C ALA A 79 -4.17 6.43 -3.61
N GLU A 80 -4.60 5.63 -4.59
CA GLU A 80 -4.27 5.83 -6.00
C GLU A 80 -4.89 7.16 -6.48
N GLY A 81 -4.19 8.28 -6.27
CA GLY A 81 -4.44 9.53 -6.99
C GLY A 81 -3.88 9.41 -8.41
N LYS A 82 -4.50 10.05 -9.40
CA LYS A 82 -4.12 10.01 -10.85
C LYS A 82 -2.60 9.87 -11.03
N ARG A 83 -2.14 8.65 -11.22
CA ARG A 83 -0.74 8.34 -11.49
C ARG A 83 -0.47 8.94 -12.87
N GLN A 84 0.29 10.04 -12.95
CA GLN A 84 0.88 10.40 -14.23
C GLN A 84 1.76 9.21 -14.63
N PRO A 85 1.56 8.63 -15.83
CA PRO A 85 2.42 7.56 -16.29
C PRO A 85 3.85 8.10 -16.29
N VAL A 86 4.74 7.44 -15.57
CA VAL A 86 6.17 7.65 -15.73
C VAL A 86 6.47 7.36 -17.19
N GLY A 87 6.78 8.41 -17.95
CA GLY A 87 7.10 8.31 -19.36
C GLY A 87 8.23 7.30 -19.52
N ILE A 88 7.94 6.22 -20.24
CA ILE A 88 9.00 5.39 -20.82
C ILE A 88 9.59 6.28 -21.91
N ALA A 89 10.72 6.92 -21.60
CA ALA A 89 11.57 7.51 -22.63
C ALA A 89 12.08 6.34 -23.49
N ALA A 90 11.40 6.12 -24.62
CA ALA A 90 11.92 5.32 -25.71
C ALA A 90 12.72 6.25 -26.64
N GLY A 91 13.98 5.86 -26.84
CA GLY A 91 14.89 6.17 -27.96
C GLY A 91 14.68 7.46 -28.74
#